data_AF-A0A1I6QKP7-F1
#
_entry.id   AF-A0A1I6QKP7-F1
#
_cell.length_a   1.000
_cell.length_b   1.000
_cell.length_c   1.000
_cell.angle_alpha   90.00
_cell.angle_beta   90.00
_cell.angle_gamma   90.00
#
_symmetry.space_group_name_H-M   'P 1'
#
loop_
_entity.id
_entity.type
_entity.pdbx_description
1 polymer ?
#
loop_
_entity_poly.entity_id
_entity_poly.type
_entity_poly.pdbx_seq_one_letter_code
_entity_poly.pdbx_strand_id
1 'polypeptide(L)' 'MVYEDRQKVGRVYATRISDPALPWLWLVQVGPVGHGYAPYMAEALEEVRRRIG' A
#
# COMPACT_ATOMS: atom_id res chain seq x y z
N MET A 1 -5.94 1.67 6.16
CA MET A 1 -6.73 0.48 5.76
C MET A 1 -7.82 0.96 4.81
N VAL A 2 -8.12 0.20 3.76
CA VAL A 2 -9.15 0.56 2.78
C VAL A 2 -10.27 -0.46 2.82
N TYR A 3 -11.51 0.03 2.84
CA TYR A 3 -12.72 -0.76 2.96
C TYR A 3 -13.68 -0.44 1.80
N GLU A 4 -14.37 -1.46 1.32
CA GLU A 4 -15.45 -1.40 0.32
C GLU A 4 -16.60 -2.27 0.86
N ASP A 5 -17.83 -1.77 0.88
CA ASP A 5 -19.00 -2.48 1.44
C ASP A 5 -18.79 -3.09 2.85
N ARG A 6 -18.01 -2.38 3.68
CA ARG A 6 -17.56 -2.83 5.02
C ARG A 6 -16.63 -4.06 5.00
N GLN A 7 -16.26 -4.60 3.85
CA GLN A 7 -15.18 -5.56 3.69
C GLN A 7 -13.83 -4.85 3.55
N LYS A 8 -12.80 -5.42 4.14
CA LYS A 8 -11.43 -4.91 4.03
C LYS A 8 -10.84 -5.36 2.70
N VAL A 9 -10.68 -4.43 1.77
CA VAL A 9 -10.17 -4.70 0.41
C VAL A 9 -8.70 -4.36 0.23
N GLY A 10 -8.11 -3.53 1.11
CA GLY A 10 -6.70 -3.17 1.03
C GLY A 10 -6.06 -2.73 2.35
N ARG A 11 -4.74 -2.86 2.43
CA ARG A 11 -3.92 -2.40 3.55
C ARG A 11 -2.60 -1.84 3.06
N VAL A 12 -2.15 -0.79 3.74
CA VAL A 12 -0.83 -0.20 3.58
C VAL A 12 -0.07 -0.40 4.89
N TYR A 13 1.19 -0.82 4.80
CA TYR A 13 2.11 -0.94 5.94
C TYR A 13 3.36 -0.13 5.65
N ALA A 14 3.97 0.46 6.67
CA ALA A 14 5.30 1.04 6.56
C ALA A 14 6.33 0.03 7.05
N THR A 15 7.44 -0.13 6.33
CA THR A 15 8.63 -0.83 6.80
C THR A 15 9.84 0.07 6.66
N ARG A 16 10.74 0.01 7.64
CA ARG A 16 12.00 0.75 7.58
C ARG A 16 12.99 -0.05 6.72
N ILE A 17 13.66 0.61 5.79
CA ILE A 17 14.70 0.00 4.98
C ILE A 17 16.02 0.74 5.17
N SER A 18 17.13 0.08 4.85
CA SER A 18 18.48 0.63 5.04
C SER A 18 18.91 1.63 3.97
N ASP A 19 17.97 2.09 3.13
CA ASP A 19 18.24 3.08 2.09
C ASP A 19 18.30 4.49 2.72
N PRO A 20 19.44 5.19 2.64
CA PRO A 20 19.59 6.52 3.22
C PRO A 20 18.81 7.61 2.48
N ALA A 21 18.48 7.42 1.20
CA ALA A 21 17.63 8.32 0.43
C ALA A 21 16.14 8.01 0.63
N LEU A 22 15.81 6.75 0.94
CA LEU A 22 14.45 6.30 1.15
C LEU A 22 14.31 5.42 2.41
N PRO A 23 14.35 5.99 3.62
CA PRO A 23 14.37 5.21 4.87
C PRO A 23 13.08 4.39 5.11
N TRP A 24 12.01 4.68 4.37
CA TRP A 24 10.71 4.05 4.51
C TRP A 24 10.23 3.49 3.18
N LEU A 25 9.74 2.25 3.22
CA LEU A 25 9.05 1.62 2.11
C LEU A 25 7.61 1.30 2.53
N TRP A 26 6.65 1.63 1.66
CA TRP A 26 5.25 1.38 1.90
C TRP A 26 4.81 0.10 1.18
N LEU A 27 4.44 -0.92 1.95
CA LEU A 27 3.92 -2.17 1.45
C LEU A 27 2.44 -2.01 1.16
N VAL A 28 2.05 -2.28 -0.08
CA VAL A 28 0.67 -2.28 -0.54
C VAL A 28 0.18 -3.71 -0.60
N GLN A 29 -0.89 -4.03 0.12
CA GLN A 29 -1.58 -5.30 0.05
C GLN A 29 -3.02 -5.04 -0.36
N VAL A 30 -3.44 -5.56 -1.51
CA VAL A 30 -4.82 -5.50 -1.97
C VAL A 30 -5.31 -6.95 -2.11
N GLY A 31 -6.54 -7.24 -1.68
CA GLY A 31 -7.18 -8.53 -2.01
C GLY A 31 -7.23 -8.74 -3.54
N PRO A 32 -7.85 -9.81 -4.06
CA PRO A 32 -7.29 -10.85 -4.98
C PRO A 32 -6.05 -10.53 -5.89
N VAL A 33 -5.70 -9.28 -6.10
CA VAL A 33 -4.67 -8.71 -6.99
C VAL A 33 -3.24 -8.77 -6.41
N GLY A 34 -3.06 -8.99 -5.09
CA GLY A 34 -1.75 -9.30 -4.49
C GLY A 34 -1.01 -8.14 -3.81
N HIS A 35 0.32 -8.19 -3.78
CA HIS A 35 1.20 -7.24 -3.08
C HIS A 35 1.94 -6.28 -4.03
N GLY A 36 2.36 -5.12 -3.52
CA GLY A 36 3.16 -4.12 -4.21
C GLY A 36 3.93 -3.24 -3.23
N TYR A 37 4.72 -2.31 -3.76
CA TYR A 37 5.59 -1.42 -3.00
C TYR A 37 5.49 0.00 -3.54
N ALA A 38 5.54 0.99 -2.66
CA ALA A 38 5.63 2.39 -3.03
C ALA A 38 6.63 3.13 -2.13
N PRO A 39 7.44 4.05 -2.69
CA PRO A 39 8.39 4.84 -1.91
C PRO A 39 7.70 5.86 -0.99
N TYR A 40 6.48 6.30 -1.34
CA TYR A 40 5.73 7.29 -0.56
C TYR A 40 4.34 6.80 -0.16
N MET A 41 3.83 7.27 0.98
CA MET A 41 2.51 6.88 1.49
C MET A 41 1.38 7.26 0.52
N ALA A 42 1.48 8.43 -0.10
CA ALA A 42 0.47 8.92 -1.04
C ALA A 42 0.34 7.98 -2.25
N GLU A 43 1.48 7.60 -2.85
CA GLU A 43 1.53 6.64 -3.95
C GLU A 43 1.03 5.26 -3.51
N ALA A 44 1.34 4.82 -2.29
CA ALA A 44 0.84 3.56 -1.75
C ALA A 44 -0.69 3.54 -1.65
N LEU A 45 -1.28 4.65 -1.20
CA LEU A 45 -2.73 4.82 -1.10
C LEU A 45 -3.39 4.91 -2.47
N GLU A 46 -2.76 5.62 -3.41
CA GLU A 46 -3.22 5.74 -4.80
C GLU A 46 -3.20 4.38 -5.50
N GLU A 47 -2.15 3.59 -5.28
CA GLU A 47 -2.03 2.24 -5.82
C GLU A 47 -3.10 1.30 -5.26
N VAL A 48 -3.45 1.41 -3.97
CA VAL A 48 -4.60 0.67 -3.43
C VAL A 48 -5.89 1.08 -4.13
N ARG A 49 -6.14 2.39 -4.28
CA ARG A 49 -7.35 2.91 -4.95
C ARG A 49 -7.45 2.42 -6.40
N ARG A 50 -6.35 2.47 -7.15
CA ARG A 50 -6.29 2.02 -8.55
C ARG A 50 -6.61 0.53 -8.71
N ARG A 51 -6.22 -0.30 -7.75
CA ARG A 51 -6.39 -1.76 -7.82
C ARG A 51 -7.75 -2.25 -7.33
N ILE A 52 -8.44 -1.46 -6.50
CA ILE A 52 -9.80 -1.80 -6.04
C ILE A 52 -10.88 -1.31 -7.01
N GLY A 53 -10.63 -0.24 -7.77
CA GLY A 53 -11.60 0.34 -8.72
C GLY A 53 -12.30 1.56 -8.16
#